data_AF-A0A4Q4CL13-F1
#
_entry.id   AF-A0A4Q4CL13-F1
#
_cell.length_a   1.000
_cell.length_b   1.000
_cell.length_c   1.000
_cell.angle_alpha   90.00
_cell.angle_beta   90.00
_cell.angle_gamma   90.00
#
_symmetry.space_group_name_H-M   'P 1'
#
loop_
_entity.id
_entity.type
_entity.pdbx_description
1 polymer ?
#
loop_
_entity_poly.entity_id
_entity_poly.type
_entity_poly.pdbx_seq_one_letter_code
_entity_poly.pdbx_strand_id
1 'polypeptide(L)'
;MIPDAARRLWALPPAPDPPVRVWRDWLLVGIVVVSATLEVTLRRDVAWPAVALVMTLLLAGTLLWRRTRPLAAVVVAFSAVIGVEVVAQATGTTSEIGLGTMAFVLLLGYALYRWGSGRQIMLGSAVVATAFTLGIARDWTSWAETIAAFCFMAAPAVVGLVVRLSFTSRTRTLDAVRLREREQLARELH
;
A
#
# COMPACT_ATOMS: atom_id res chain seq x y z
N MET A 1 -0.06 25.34 -11.93
CA MET A 1 1.01 24.42 -11.48
C MET A 1 0.48 23.22 -10.69
N ILE A 2 -0.05 23.38 -9.47
CA ILE A 2 -0.65 22.27 -8.69
C ILE A 2 -1.84 21.58 -9.41
N PRO A 3 -2.83 22.29 -9.99
CA PRO A 3 -3.95 21.64 -10.67
C PRO A 3 -3.53 20.87 -11.93
N ASP A 4 -2.45 21.32 -12.60
CA ASP A 4 -1.94 20.67 -13.81
C ASP A 4 -1.20 19.36 -13.47
N ALA A 5 -0.40 19.37 -12.40
CA ALA A 5 0.25 18.18 -11.86
C ALA A 5 -0.79 17.14 -11.38
N ALA A 6 -1.83 17.60 -10.68
CA ALA A 6 -2.95 16.77 -10.25
C ALA A 6 -3.68 16.12 -11.44
N ARG A 7 -3.96 16.89 -12.48
CA ARG A 7 -4.64 16.40 -13.69
C ARG A 7 -3.78 15.40 -14.47
N ARG A 8 -2.47 15.63 -14.56
CA ARG A 8 -1.51 14.68 -15.17
C ARG A 8 -1.42 13.38 -14.38
N LEU A 9 -1.35 13.47 -13.05
CA LEU A 9 -1.35 12.28 -12.21
C LEU A 9 -2.66 11.52 -12.37
N TRP A 10 -3.81 12.19 -12.39
CA TRP A 10 -5.13 11.58 -12.55
C TRP A 10 -5.27 10.78 -13.86
N ALA A 11 -4.71 11.30 -14.96
CA ALA A 11 -4.75 10.69 -16.28
C ALA A 11 -3.76 9.52 -16.45
N LEU A 12 -2.94 9.20 -15.43
CA LEU A 12 -1.90 8.18 -15.55
C LEU A 12 -2.51 6.77 -15.74
N PRO A 13 -2.19 6.08 -16.85
CA PRO A 13 -2.75 4.76 -17.12
C PRO A 13 -2.25 3.72 -16.10
N PRO A 14 -3.03 2.67 -15.81
CA PRO A 14 -2.59 1.55 -14.96
C PRO A 14 -1.28 0.93 -15.47
N ALA A 15 -0.49 0.35 -14.57
CA ALA A 15 0.69 -0.40 -15.01
C ALA A 15 0.27 -1.65 -15.81
N PRO A 16 0.91 -1.93 -16.97
CA PRO A 16 0.58 -3.09 -17.78
C PRO A 16 0.97 -4.42 -17.09
N ASP A 17 0.13 -5.44 -17.28
CA ASP A 17 0.27 -6.84 -16.83
C ASP A 17 0.72 -7.06 -15.38
N PRO A 18 -0.17 -6.81 -14.39
CA PRO A 18 0.10 -7.23 -13.02
C PRO A 18 0.16 -8.77 -12.95
N PRO A 19 1.25 -9.36 -12.41
CA PRO A 19 1.37 -10.81 -12.30
C PRO A 19 0.26 -11.37 -11.39
N VAL A 20 -0.50 -12.32 -11.93
CA VAL A 20 -1.66 -12.93 -11.27
C VAL A 20 -1.15 -13.94 -10.22
N ARG A 21 -1.40 -13.64 -8.93
CA ARG A 21 -1.23 -14.50 -7.73
C ARG A 21 -0.01 -15.43 -7.75
N VAL A 22 1.01 -15.07 -6.97
CA VAL A 22 2.23 -15.88 -6.83
C VAL A 22 2.20 -16.61 -5.49
N TRP A 23 2.80 -17.80 -5.37
CA TRP A 23 2.97 -18.53 -4.10
C TRP A 23 3.51 -17.67 -2.95
N ARG A 24 4.31 -16.64 -3.29
CA ARG A 24 4.83 -15.63 -2.36
C ARG A 24 3.74 -14.86 -1.61
N ASP A 25 2.58 -14.67 -2.23
CA ASP A 25 1.46 -13.97 -1.61
C ASP A 25 0.86 -14.83 -0.49
N TRP A 26 0.82 -16.17 -0.66
CA TRP A 26 0.43 -17.11 0.40
C TRP A 26 1.45 -17.19 1.53
N LEU A 27 2.75 -17.20 1.19
CA LEU A 27 3.80 -17.17 2.19
C LEU A 27 3.72 -15.89 3.05
N LEU A 28 3.46 -14.74 2.43
CA LEU A 28 3.24 -13.48 3.16
C LEU A 28 2.03 -13.56 4.10
N VAL A 29 0.91 -14.12 3.65
CA VAL A 29 -0.26 -14.33 4.50
C VAL A 29 0.10 -15.25 5.67
N GLY A 30 0.78 -16.37 5.42
CA GLY A 30 1.21 -17.28 6.48
C GLY A 30 2.10 -16.61 7.52
N ILE A 31 3.09 -15.81 7.08
CA ILE A 31 3.95 -15.02 8.00
C ILE A 31 3.11 -14.07 8.83
N VAL A 32 2.20 -13.31 8.22
CA VAL A 32 1.34 -12.35 8.94
C VAL A 32 0.46 -13.05 9.97
N VAL A 33 -0.14 -14.20 9.62
CA VAL A 33 -0.99 -14.97 10.53
C VAL A 33 -0.20 -15.49 11.73
N VAL A 34 0.99 -16.05 11.49
CA VAL A 34 1.87 -16.57 12.55
C VAL A 34 2.34 -15.43 13.45
N SER A 35 2.83 -14.33 12.88
CA SER A 35 3.29 -13.17 13.65
C SER A 35 2.16 -12.55 14.48
N ALA A 36 0.96 -12.39 13.91
CA ALA A 36 -0.19 -11.83 14.61
C ALA A 36 -0.63 -12.72 15.77
N THR A 37 -0.64 -14.04 15.57
CA THR A 37 -0.98 -15.00 16.62
C THR A 37 0.06 -14.94 17.75
N LEU A 38 1.35 -14.94 17.40
CA LEU A 38 2.43 -14.83 18.36
C LEU A 38 2.35 -13.53 19.15
N GLU A 39 2.14 -12.40 18.47
CA GLU A 39 2.05 -11.08 19.08
C GLU A 39 0.87 -10.98 20.05
N VAL A 40 -0.31 -11.47 19.67
CA VAL A 40 -1.49 -11.51 20.55
C VAL A 40 -1.28 -12.42 21.77
N THR A 41 -0.52 -13.50 21.63
CA THR A 41 -0.22 -14.39 22.78
C THR A 41 0.85 -13.85 23.71
N LEU A 42 1.79 -13.05 23.19
CA LEU A 42 2.92 -12.53 23.96
C LEU A 42 2.66 -11.14 24.55
N ARG A 43 1.93 -10.26 23.84
CA ARG A 43 1.55 -8.93 24.33
C ARG A 43 0.29 -9.00 25.19
N ARG A 44 0.35 -8.38 26.38
CA ARG A 44 -0.78 -8.29 27.33
C ARG A 44 -1.32 -6.87 27.50
N ASP A 45 -0.72 -5.92 26.80
CA ASP A 45 -0.96 -4.48 26.82
C ASP A 45 -2.02 -4.03 25.80
N VAL A 46 -2.51 -4.94 24.95
CA VAL A 46 -3.52 -4.65 23.93
C VAL A 46 -4.93 -4.68 24.54
N ALA A 47 -5.70 -3.60 24.37
CA ALA A 47 -7.06 -3.54 24.93
C ALA A 47 -8.00 -4.61 24.35
N TRP A 48 -7.96 -4.83 23.02
CA TRP A 48 -8.87 -5.75 22.31
C TRP A 48 -8.12 -6.77 21.44
N PRO A 49 -7.43 -7.75 22.05
CA PRO A 49 -6.58 -8.69 21.33
C PRO A 49 -7.36 -9.51 20.29
N ALA A 50 -8.60 -9.92 20.60
CA ALA A 50 -9.45 -10.64 19.67
C ALA A 50 -9.84 -9.80 18.44
N VAL A 51 -10.22 -8.53 18.65
CA VAL A 51 -10.56 -7.60 17.57
C VAL A 51 -9.33 -7.34 16.69
N ALA A 52 -8.18 -7.10 17.32
CA ALA A 52 -6.93 -6.86 16.61
C ALA A 52 -6.49 -8.08 15.77
N LEU A 53 -6.64 -9.30 16.32
CA LEU A 53 -6.36 -10.54 15.60
C LEU A 53 -7.30 -10.72 14.41
N VAL A 54 -8.61 -10.65 14.63
CA VAL A 54 -9.62 -10.81 13.56
C VAL A 54 -9.39 -9.77 12.46
N MET A 55 -9.17 -8.51 12.82
CA MET A 55 -8.85 -7.47 11.86
C MET A 55 -7.58 -7.83 11.09
N THR A 56 -6.51 -8.23 11.77
CA THR A 56 -5.25 -8.62 11.11
C THR A 56 -5.44 -9.77 10.11
N LEU A 57 -6.22 -10.79 10.46
CA LEU A 57 -6.53 -11.90 9.56
C LEU A 57 -7.33 -11.47 8.33
N LEU A 58 -8.36 -10.62 8.52
CA LEU A 58 -9.15 -10.06 7.43
C LEU A 58 -8.27 -9.21 6.50
N LEU A 59 -7.42 -8.37 7.08
CA LEU A 59 -6.48 -7.53 6.36
C LEU A 59 -5.41 -8.35 5.63
N ALA A 60 -4.94 -9.45 6.21
CA ALA A 60 -4.03 -10.39 5.54
C ALA A 60 -4.68 -10.98 4.28
N GLY A 61 -5.97 -11.27 4.31
CA GLY A 61 -6.73 -11.71 3.13
C GLY A 61 -6.64 -10.71 1.96
N THR A 62 -6.58 -9.40 2.25
CA THR A 62 -6.45 -8.37 1.22
C THR A 62 -5.10 -8.42 0.47
N LEU A 63 -4.08 -9.05 1.04
CA LEU A 63 -2.78 -9.23 0.38
C LEU A 63 -2.89 -10.12 -0.87
N LEU A 64 -3.90 -10.99 -0.95
CA LEU A 64 -4.07 -11.94 -2.05
C LEU A 64 -4.54 -11.26 -3.35
N TRP A 65 -5.27 -10.15 -3.25
CA TRP A 65 -5.75 -9.38 -4.41
C TRP A 65 -5.03 -8.04 -4.58
N ARG A 66 -3.98 -7.77 -3.80
CA ARG A 66 -3.25 -6.49 -3.81
C ARG A 66 -2.73 -6.09 -5.19
N ARG A 67 -2.45 -7.08 -6.06
CA ARG A 67 -1.89 -6.85 -7.41
C ARG A 67 -2.97 -6.62 -8.47
N THR A 68 -4.17 -7.18 -8.30
CA THR A 68 -5.26 -7.07 -9.28
C THR A 68 -6.20 -5.91 -8.95
N ARG A 69 -6.44 -5.62 -7.67
CA ARG A 69 -7.32 -4.55 -7.20
C ARG A 69 -6.67 -3.76 -6.05
N PRO A 70 -5.56 -3.04 -6.30
CA PRO A 70 -4.80 -2.35 -5.25
C PRO A 70 -5.63 -1.31 -4.49
N LEU A 71 -6.48 -0.54 -5.19
CA LEU A 71 -7.36 0.45 -4.53
C LEU A 71 -8.33 -0.23 -3.57
N ALA A 72 -8.98 -1.32 -3.98
CA ALA A 72 -9.94 -2.02 -3.12
C ALA A 72 -9.25 -2.56 -1.86
N ALA A 73 -8.03 -3.09 -1.99
CA ALA A 73 -7.25 -3.55 -0.85
C ALA A 73 -6.94 -2.41 0.13
N VAL A 74 -6.49 -1.25 -0.38
CA VAL A 74 -6.21 -0.07 0.46
C VAL A 74 -7.49 0.44 1.13
N VAL A 75 -8.57 0.63 0.37
CA VAL A 75 -9.83 1.14 0.93
C VAL A 75 -10.35 0.20 2.01
N VAL A 76 -10.44 -1.11 1.74
CA VAL A 76 -10.89 -2.07 2.76
C VAL A 76 -10.01 -2.03 3.99
N ALA A 77 -8.68 -1.98 3.81
CA ALA A 77 -7.77 -2.03 4.93
C ALA A 77 -7.84 -0.79 5.82
N PHE A 78 -7.74 0.38 5.19
CA PHE A 78 -7.74 1.64 5.92
C PHE A 78 -9.13 2.02 6.44
N SER A 79 -10.22 1.66 5.75
CA SER A 79 -11.58 1.84 6.29
C SER A 79 -11.83 0.97 7.52
N ALA A 80 -11.30 -0.26 7.58
CA ALA A 80 -11.38 -1.09 8.77
C ALA A 80 -10.62 -0.46 9.95
N VAL A 81 -9.41 0.06 9.70
CA VAL A 81 -8.61 0.78 10.71
C VAL A 81 -9.36 2.02 11.21
N ILE A 82 -9.85 2.87 10.31
CA ILE A 82 -10.65 4.06 10.65
C ILE A 82 -11.88 3.67 11.48
N GLY A 83 -12.60 2.61 11.10
CA GLY A 83 -13.78 2.15 11.82
C GLY A 83 -13.48 1.74 13.26
N VAL A 84 -12.44 0.93 13.46
CA VAL A 84 -11.99 0.52 14.81
C VAL A 84 -11.57 1.74 15.62
N GLU A 85 -10.87 2.68 14.99
CA GLU A 85 -10.41 3.89 15.65
C GLU A 85 -11.55 4.81 16.08
N VAL A 86 -12.56 5.01 15.23
CA VAL A 86 -13.77 5.79 15.56
C VAL A 86 -14.53 5.13 16.71
N VAL A 87 -14.70 3.81 16.69
CA VAL A 87 -15.35 3.08 17.78
C VAL A 87 -14.56 3.23 19.08
N ALA A 88 -13.25 3.09 19.01
CA ALA A 88 -12.38 3.21 20.19
C ALA A 88 -12.40 4.62 20.81
N GLN A 89 -12.45 5.67 19.98
CA GLN A 89 -12.64 7.04 20.44
C GLN A 89 -14.02 7.21 21.09
N ALA A 90 -15.08 6.66 20.49
CA ALA A 90 -16.42 6.71 21.05
C ALA A 90 -16.56 5.96 22.38
N THR A 91 -15.77 4.88 22.59
CA THR A 91 -15.75 4.12 23.85
C THR A 91 -14.75 4.63 24.87
N GLY A 92 -14.00 5.70 24.57
CA GLY A 92 -12.99 6.27 25.47
C GLY A 92 -11.80 5.35 25.74
N THR A 93 -11.50 4.41 24.83
CA THR A 93 -10.40 3.46 25.00
C THR A 93 -9.07 4.17 24.79
N THR A 94 -8.20 4.18 25.80
CA THR A 94 -6.90 4.87 25.76
C THR A 94 -5.72 3.94 25.46
N SER A 95 -5.92 2.62 25.53
CA SER A 95 -4.86 1.65 25.24
C SER A 95 -4.69 1.41 23.74
N GLU A 96 -3.48 1.01 23.34
CA GLU A 96 -3.16 0.62 21.97
C GLU A 96 -4.02 -0.59 21.53
N ILE A 97 -4.65 -0.46 20.36
CA ILE A 97 -5.50 -1.50 19.76
C ILE A 97 -4.79 -2.18 18.58
N GLY A 98 -3.84 -1.47 17.96
CA GLY A 98 -3.07 -1.96 16.82
C GLY A 98 -2.03 -3.01 17.22
N LEU A 99 -1.82 -3.99 16.35
CA LEU A 99 -0.68 -4.91 16.44
C LEU A 99 0.45 -4.36 15.58
N GLY A 100 1.69 -4.45 16.03
CA GLY A 100 2.88 -4.12 15.23
C GLY A 100 2.94 -4.92 13.93
N THR A 101 2.39 -6.13 13.93
CA THR A 101 2.22 -6.95 12.71
C THR A 101 1.45 -6.22 11.61
N MET A 102 0.53 -5.30 11.92
CA MET A 102 -0.24 -4.52 10.92
C MET A 102 0.63 -3.62 10.03
N ALA A 103 1.92 -3.47 10.32
CA ALA A 103 2.89 -2.83 9.43
C ALA A 103 2.89 -3.42 8.01
N PHE A 104 2.41 -4.66 7.79
CA PHE A 104 2.24 -5.19 6.43
C PHE A 104 1.29 -4.36 5.54
N VAL A 105 0.41 -3.53 6.13
CA VAL A 105 -0.47 -2.61 5.37
C VAL A 105 0.34 -1.62 4.52
N LEU A 106 1.60 -1.34 4.88
CA LEU A 106 2.55 -0.60 4.05
C LEU A 106 2.79 -1.25 2.69
N LEU A 107 2.70 -2.58 2.59
CA LEU A 107 2.79 -3.32 1.33
C LEU A 107 1.60 -3.00 0.42
N LEU A 108 0.44 -2.66 0.97
CA LEU A 108 -0.72 -2.21 0.20
C LEU A 108 -0.47 -0.81 -0.37
N GLY A 109 0.12 0.10 0.41
CA GLY A 109 0.57 1.40 -0.07
C GLY A 109 1.56 1.27 -1.21
N TYR A 110 2.59 0.43 -1.07
CA TYR A 110 3.51 0.11 -2.15
C TYR A 110 2.81 -0.44 -3.40
N ALA A 111 1.89 -1.40 -3.23
CA ALA A 111 1.16 -2.00 -4.35
C ALA A 111 0.29 -0.97 -5.10
N LEU A 112 -0.31 -0.02 -4.37
CA LEU A 112 -1.11 1.05 -4.95
C LEU A 112 -0.28 1.96 -5.86
N TYR A 113 0.87 2.43 -5.39
CA TYR A 113 1.72 3.32 -6.20
C TYR A 113 2.38 2.59 -7.37
N ARG A 114 2.70 1.30 -7.17
CA ARG A 114 3.32 0.47 -8.20
C ARG A 114 2.35 0.10 -9.33
N TRP A 115 1.14 -0.36 -9.00
CA TRP A 115 0.21 -0.97 -9.96
C TRP A 115 -1.03 -0.12 -10.25
N GLY A 116 -1.38 0.80 -9.36
CA GLY A 116 -2.62 1.57 -9.45
C GLY A 116 -2.61 2.60 -10.58
N SER A 117 -3.80 2.90 -11.09
CA SER A 117 -3.99 4.07 -11.97
C SER A 117 -3.80 5.38 -11.20
N GLY A 118 -3.59 6.47 -11.93
CA GLY A 118 -3.51 7.81 -11.36
C GLY A 118 -4.62 8.16 -10.37
N ARG A 119 -5.86 7.92 -10.79
CA ARG A 119 -7.06 8.07 -9.95
C ARG A 119 -7.03 7.20 -8.70
N GLN A 120 -6.59 5.95 -8.83
CA GLN A 120 -6.51 5.03 -7.69
C GLN A 120 -5.47 5.50 -6.67
N ILE A 121 -4.33 6.03 -7.12
CA ILE A 121 -3.30 6.59 -6.24
C ILE A 121 -3.87 7.77 -5.47
N MET A 122 -4.54 8.72 -6.13
CA MET A 122 -5.15 9.87 -5.44
C MET A 122 -6.19 9.43 -4.40
N LEU A 123 -7.16 8.61 -4.80
CA LEU A 123 -8.21 8.14 -3.89
C LEU A 123 -7.64 7.35 -2.71
N GLY A 124 -6.73 6.42 -2.95
CA GLY A 124 -6.10 5.64 -1.89
C GLY A 124 -5.25 6.52 -0.97
N SER A 125 -4.51 7.50 -1.52
CA SER A 125 -3.73 8.44 -0.71
C SER A 125 -4.61 9.32 0.19
N ALA A 126 -5.80 9.72 -0.27
CA ALA A 126 -6.76 10.45 0.54
C ALA A 126 -7.24 9.60 1.73
N VAL A 127 -7.60 8.33 1.48
CA VAL A 127 -8.02 7.40 2.54
C VAL A 127 -6.90 7.16 3.56
N VAL A 128 -5.67 6.95 3.08
CA VAL A 128 -4.49 6.79 3.93
C VAL A 128 -4.23 8.03 4.78
N ALA A 129 -4.34 9.22 4.17
CA ALA A 129 -4.18 10.49 4.87
C ALA A 129 -5.25 10.67 5.96
N THR A 130 -6.51 10.31 5.68
CA THR A 130 -7.59 10.34 6.68
C THR A 130 -7.27 9.45 7.88
N ALA A 131 -6.87 8.20 7.65
CA ALA A 131 -6.48 7.29 8.72
C ALA A 131 -5.28 7.82 9.52
N PHE A 132 -4.27 8.36 8.83
CA PHE A 132 -3.10 8.95 9.47
C PHE A 132 -3.48 10.16 10.35
N THR A 133 -4.36 11.05 9.86
CA THR A 133 -4.79 12.22 10.63
C THR A 133 -5.61 11.84 11.86
N LEU A 134 -6.42 10.78 11.80
CA LEU A 134 -7.17 10.29 12.95
C LEU A 134 -6.22 9.71 14.01
N GLY A 135 -5.22 8.93 13.58
CA GLY A 135 -4.18 8.40 14.46
C GLY A 135 -3.41 9.47 15.19
N ILE A 136 -2.94 10.49 14.45
CA ILE A 136 -2.25 11.63 15.05
C ILE A 136 -3.16 12.44 15.96
N ALA A 137 -4.44 12.62 15.63
CA ALA A 137 -5.38 13.36 16.47
C ALA A 137 -5.66 12.65 17.80
N ARG A 138 -5.61 11.32 17.82
CA ARG A 138 -5.83 10.50 19.01
C ARG A 138 -4.61 10.44 19.91
N ASP A 139 -3.46 10.11 19.33
CA ASP A 139 -2.21 9.84 20.05
C ASP A 139 -1.14 10.88 19.72
N TRP A 140 -1.52 12.16 19.76
CA TRP A 140 -0.57 13.24 19.49
C TRP A 140 0.47 13.32 20.61
N THR A 141 1.73 13.12 20.25
CA THR A 141 2.87 13.18 21.17
C THR A 141 3.77 14.38 20.88
N SER A 142 4.32 14.45 19.67
CA SER A 142 5.23 15.50 19.24
C SER A 142 5.27 15.67 17.72
N TRP A 143 5.76 16.84 17.27
CA TRP A 143 6.02 17.10 15.85
C TRP A 143 7.09 16.15 15.27
N ALA A 144 8.11 15.81 16.05
CA ALA A 144 9.18 14.92 15.59
C ALA A 144 8.65 13.51 15.30
N GLU A 145 7.85 12.94 16.20
CA GLU A 145 7.22 11.64 16.00
C GLU A 145 6.20 11.66 14.85
N THR A 146 5.42 12.74 14.73
CA THR A 146 4.48 12.91 13.62
C THR A 146 5.20 12.91 12.26
N ILE A 147 6.31 13.65 12.14
CA ILE A 147 7.12 13.70 10.92
C ILE A 147 7.75 12.32 10.64
N ALA A 148 8.27 11.64 11.66
CA ALA A 148 8.82 10.30 11.51
C ALA A 148 7.77 9.30 11.02
N ALA A 149 6.57 9.32 11.60
CA ALA A 149 5.46 8.48 11.20
C ALA A 149 5.00 8.78 9.77
N PHE A 150 4.94 10.07 9.38
CA PHE A 150 4.64 10.47 8.01
C PHE A 150 5.67 9.94 7.01
N CYS A 151 6.96 10.11 7.29
CA CYS A 151 8.05 9.59 6.46
C CYS A 151 7.99 8.07 6.32
N PHE A 152 7.73 7.37 7.43
CA PHE A 152 7.56 5.92 7.45
C PHE A 152 6.37 5.47 6.59
N MET A 153 5.24 6.17 6.67
CA MET A 153 4.05 5.89 5.88
C MET A 153 4.22 6.24 4.39
N ALA A 154 5.02 7.26 4.08
CA ALA A 154 5.30 7.69 2.71
C ALA A 154 6.36 6.81 2.01
N ALA A 155 7.25 6.15 2.74
CA ALA A 155 8.35 5.35 2.17
C ALA A 155 7.89 4.28 1.15
N PRO A 156 6.84 3.46 1.42
CA PRO A 156 6.36 2.47 0.45
C PRO A 156 5.81 3.11 -0.83
N ALA A 157 5.20 4.30 -0.72
CA ALA A 157 4.69 5.04 -1.87
C ALA A 157 5.83 5.48 -2.80
N VAL A 158 6.92 6.01 -2.22
CA VAL A 158 8.12 6.41 -2.96
C VAL A 158 8.75 5.20 -3.65
N VAL A 159 8.94 4.10 -2.92
CA VAL A 159 9.51 2.86 -3.49
C VAL A 159 8.63 2.32 -4.62
N GLY A 160 7.30 2.32 -4.45
CA GLY A 160 6.35 1.90 -5.49
C GLY A 160 6.47 2.73 -6.77
N LEU A 161 6.59 4.06 -6.60
CA LEU A 161 6.74 5.01 -7.70
C LEU A 161 8.08 4.85 -8.43
N VAL A 162 9.19 4.76 -7.70
CA VAL A 162 10.53 4.56 -8.27
C VAL A 162 10.59 3.29 -9.10
N VAL A 163 10.02 2.19 -8.59
CA VAL A 163 10.02 0.93 -9.33
C VAL A 163 9.14 1.03 -10.58
N ARG A 164 7.96 1.64 -10.50
CA ARG A 164 7.09 1.86 -11.67
C ARG A 164 7.79 2.64 -12.79
N LEU A 165 8.50 3.72 -12.42
CA LEU A 165 9.24 4.55 -13.38
C LEU A 165 10.42 3.79 -13.98
N SER A 166 11.13 3.00 -13.17
CA SER A 166 12.27 2.18 -13.59
C SER A 166 11.88 1.07 -14.58
N PHE A 167 10.69 0.48 -14.42
CA PHE A 167 10.17 -0.48 -15.41
C PHE A 167 9.87 0.22 -16.73
N THR A 168 9.20 1.39 -16.69
CA THR A 168 8.81 2.14 -17.89
C THR A 168 10.02 2.57 -18.73
N SER A 169 11.12 2.99 -18.09
CA SER A 169 12.34 3.37 -18.81
C SER A 169 13.00 2.15 -19.50
N ARG A 170 13.04 1.00 -18.84
CA ARG A 170 13.61 -0.25 -19.39
C ARG A 170 12.83 -0.78 -20.59
N THR A 171 11.49 -0.69 -20.58
CA THR A 171 10.69 -1.16 -21.72
C THR A 171 10.97 -0.31 -22.97
N ARG A 172 11.04 1.02 -22.81
CA ARG A 172 11.33 1.94 -23.92
C ARG A 172 12.70 1.69 -24.55
N THR A 173 13.71 1.38 -23.74
CA THR A 173 15.03 1.05 -24.27
C THR A 173 15.03 -0.23 -25.10
N LEU A 174 14.25 -1.25 -24.70
CA LEU A 174 14.14 -2.50 -25.44
C LEU A 174 13.38 -2.32 -26.76
N ASP A 175 12.30 -1.53 -26.75
CA ASP A 175 11.53 -1.25 -27.96
C ASP A 175 12.35 -0.46 -28.99
N ALA A 176 13.19 0.48 -28.52
CA ALA A 176 14.09 1.22 -29.40
C ALA A 176 15.16 0.32 -30.05
N VAL A 177 15.69 -0.67 -29.31
CA VAL A 177 16.63 -1.66 -29.87
C VAL A 177 15.94 -2.54 -30.91
N ARG A 178 14.74 -3.07 -30.59
CA ARG A 178 13.96 -3.90 -31.52
C ARG A 178 13.57 -3.17 -32.81
N LEU A 179 13.25 -1.87 -32.72
CA LEU A 179 12.94 -1.07 -33.91
C LEU A 179 14.17 -0.93 -34.81
N ARG A 180 15.36 -0.69 -34.24
CA ARG A 180 16.63 -0.62 -34.98
C ARG A 180 17.00 -1.94 -35.63
N GLU A 181 16.81 -3.07 -34.93
CA GLU A 181 17.02 -4.40 -35.50
C GLU A 181 16.11 -4.63 -36.72
N ARG A 182 14.82 -4.26 -36.62
CA ARG A 182 13.88 -4.36 -37.76
C ARG A 182 14.28 -3.48 -38.93
N GLU A 183 14.77 -2.27 -38.68
CA GLU A 183 15.28 -1.39 -39.72
C GLU A 183 16.54 -1.95 -40.40
N GLN A 184 17.46 -2.55 -39.64
CA GLN A 184 18.65 -3.19 -40.20
C GLN A 184 18.30 -4.41 -41.04
N LEU A 185 17.43 -5.28 -40.55
CA LEU A 185 16.94 -6.44 -41.30
C LEU A 185 16.26 -6.04 -42.62
N ALA A 186 15.48 -4.96 -42.60
CA ALA A 186 14.85 -4.44 -43.83
C ALA A 186 15.86 -3.88 -44.84
N ARG A 187 16.99 -3.33 -44.37
CA ARG A 187 18.08 -2.86 -45.24
C ARG A 187 18.92 -3.99 -45.82
N GLU A 188 19.11 -5.09 -45.09
CA GLU A 188 19.85 -6.26 -45.60
C GLU A 188 19.04 -7.08 -46.61
N LEU A 189 17.71 -6.91 -46.62
CA LEU A 189 16.79 -7.58 -47.55
C LEU A 189 16.57 -6.83 -48.88
N HIS A 190 17.03 -5.58 -49.00
CA HIS A 190 16.97 -4.78 -50.24
C HIS A 190 18.36 -4.67 -50.87
#